data_AF-A0A2X4TM46-F1
#
_entry.id   AF-A0A2X4TM46-F1
#
_cell.length_a   1.000
_cell.length_b   1.000
_cell.length_c   1.000
_cell.angle_alpha   90.00
_cell.angle_beta   90.00
_cell.angle_gamma   90.00
#
_symmetry.space_group_name_H-M   'P 1'
#
loop_
_entity.id
_entity.type
_entity.pdbx_description
1 polymer ?
#
loop_
_entity_poly.entity_id
_entity_poly.type
_entity_poly.pdbx_seq_one_letter_code
_entity_poly.pdbx_strand_id
1 'polypeptide(L)'
;MWSRSATTANCPLDELKSVIEILDNEPVFSTPVWRLLLWAADYYHHPLGDVLFHALPILLRQGKPASNAPLWYWFATEEGLAVDINSLKRSAKQQQALAALRQGKIWRYQVAELDFTDATLQTLRP
;
A
#
# COMPACT_ATOMS: atom_id res chain seq x y z
N MET A 1 8.71 27.12 -26.11
CA MET A 1 9.11 26.44 -27.36
C MET A 1 10.14 25.39 -26.98
N TRP A 2 9.72 24.15 -26.67
CA TRP A 2 10.65 23.03 -26.48
C TRP A 2 10.61 22.23 -27.77
N SER A 3 11.62 22.42 -28.61
CA SER A 3 11.81 21.65 -29.83
C SER A 3 11.96 20.17 -29.45
N ARG A 4 11.21 19.29 -30.11
CA ARG A 4 11.37 17.85 -29.99
C ARG A 4 12.73 17.46 -30.58
N SER A 5 13.78 17.44 -29.76
CA SER A 5 15.02 16.78 -30.14
C SER A 5 14.80 15.28 -30.00
N ALA A 6 14.91 14.55 -31.11
CA ALA A 6 14.93 13.10 -31.09
C ALA A 6 16.10 12.63 -30.23
N THR A 7 15.81 11.83 -29.19
CA THR A 7 16.82 11.17 -28.38
C THR A 7 17.51 10.12 -29.24
N THR A 8 18.65 10.45 -29.83
CA THR A 8 19.51 9.47 -30.47
C THR A 8 20.19 8.64 -29.38
N ALA A 9 19.96 7.33 -29.35
CA ALA A 9 20.75 6.43 -28.53
C ALA A 9 22.21 6.47 -29.03
N ASN A 10 23.17 6.74 -28.15
CA ASN A 10 24.60 6.73 -28.47
C ASN A 10 25.18 5.30 -28.49
N CYS A 11 24.36 4.29 -28.77
CA CYS A 11 24.70 2.86 -28.73
C CYS A 11 23.92 2.14 -29.85
N PRO A 12 24.48 1.09 -30.48
CA PRO A 12 23.78 0.29 -31.48
C PRO A 12 22.46 -0.27 -30.94
N LEU A 13 21.39 -0.21 -31.75
CA LEU A 13 20.05 -0.61 -31.33
C LEU A 13 19.94 -2.11 -31.01
N ASP A 14 20.79 -2.93 -31.63
CA ASP A 14 20.89 -4.38 -31.43
C ASP A 14 21.54 -4.78 -30.11
N GLU A 15 22.27 -3.87 -29.45
CA GLU A 15 22.85 -4.09 -28.12
C GLU A 15 21.87 -3.74 -26.97
N LEU A 16 20.77 -3.04 -27.28
CA LEU A 16 19.79 -2.61 -26.29
C LEU A 16 18.87 -3.78 -25.88
N LYS A 17 18.78 -4.01 -24.57
CA LYS A 17 17.79 -4.93 -24.01
C LYS A 17 16.39 -4.31 -24.08
N SER A 18 15.39 -5.13 -24.39
CA SER A 18 13.99 -4.73 -24.36
C SER A 18 13.48 -4.48 -22.94
N VAL A 19 12.53 -3.56 -22.81
CA VAL A 19 11.76 -3.36 -21.57
C VAL A 19 10.92 -4.62 -21.31
N ILE A 20 10.94 -5.12 -20.07
CA ILE A 20 10.23 -6.34 -19.67
C ILE A 20 8.73 -6.08 -19.51
N GLU A 21 8.37 -5.01 -18.80
CA GLU A 21 7.00 -4.64 -18.51
C GLU A 21 6.85 -3.14 -18.25
N ILE A 22 5.64 -2.62 -18.43
CA ILE A 22 5.25 -1.24 -18.09
C ILE A 22 4.34 -1.34 -16.86
N LEU A 23 4.78 -0.78 -15.73
CA LEU A 23 4.07 -0.89 -14.45
C LEU A 23 2.93 0.12 -14.30
N ASP A 24 3.12 1.33 -14.81
CA ASP A 24 2.17 2.44 -14.69
C ASP A 24 1.80 2.97 -16.08
N ASN A 25 0.50 3.12 -16.34
CA ASN A 25 -0.01 3.72 -17.58
C ASN A 25 0.07 5.25 -17.57
N GLU A 26 0.16 5.84 -16.38
CA GLU A 26 0.30 7.28 -16.17
C GLU A 26 1.56 7.57 -15.35
N PRO A 27 2.20 8.74 -15.50
CA PRO A 27 3.33 9.10 -14.67
C PRO A 27 2.97 9.13 -13.18
N VAL A 28 3.76 8.43 -12.37
CA VAL A 28 3.60 8.42 -10.89
C VAL A 28 3.83 9.80 -10.28
N PHE A 29 4.61 10.66 -10.95
CA PHE A 29 4.84 12.04 -10.54
C PHE A 29 4.01 13.01 -11.37
N SER A 30 3.40 14.00 -10.70
CA SER A 30 2.84 15.15 -11.39
C SER A 30 3.93 15.97 -12.09
N THR A 31 3.57 16.68 -13.16
CA THR A 31 4.53 17.50 -13.93
C THR A 31 5.34 18.48 -13.08
N PRO A 32 4.78 19.20 -12.09
CA PRO A 32 5.57 20.10 -11.24
C PRO A 32 6.60 19.37 -10.38
N VAL A 33 6.21 18.23 -9.78
CA VAL A 33 7.11 17.41 -8.95
C VAL A 33 8.22 16.82 -9.80
N TRP A 34 7.89 16.30 -10.99
CA TRP A 34 8.87 15.80 -11.93
C TRP A 34 9.95 16.82 -12.26
N ARG A 35 9.55 18.06 -12.59
CA ARG A 35 10.50 19.15 -12.88
C ARG A 35 11.36 19.52 -11.66
N LEU A 36 10.77 19.53 -10.48
CA LEU A 36 11.50 19.78 -9.23
C LEU A 36 12.57 18.72 -8.97
N LEU A 37 12.25 17.44 -9.16
CA LEU A 37 13.19 16.34 -8.95
C LEU A 37 14.33 16.36 -9.96
N LEU A 38 14.04 16.66 -11.23
CA LEU A 38 15.07 16.85 -12.25
C LEU A 38 16.03 17.99 -11.87
N TRP A 39 15.48 19.14 -11.46
CA TRP A 39 16.27 20.27 -11.01
C TRP A 39 17.11 19.93 -9.76
N ALA A 40 16.52 19.24 -8.79
CA ALA A 40 17.22 18.87 -7.56
C ALA A 40 18.37 17.89 -7.83
N ALA A 41 18.18 16.90 -8.71
CA ALA A 41 19.22 15.96 -9.10
C ALA A 41 20.42 16.69 -9.75
N ASP A 42 20.16 17.62 -10.65
CA ASP A 42 21.18 18.44 -11.32
C ASP A 42 21.88 19.37 -10.33
N TYR A 43 21.13 20.14 -9.55
CA TYR A 43 21.66 21.14 -8.62
C TYR A 43 22.51 20.52 -7.51
N TYR A 44 22.01 19.45 -6.89
CA TYR A 44 22.71 18.75 -5.81
C TYR A 44 23.67 17.67 -6.32
N HIS A 45 23.85 17.55 -7.65
CA HIS A 45 24.75 16.58 -8.28
C HIS A 45 24.54 15.13 -7.78
N HIS A 46 23.28 14.75 -7.56
CA HIS A 46 22.90 13.40 -7.15
C HIS A 46 22.44 12.58 -8.37
N PRO A 47 22.70 11.25 -8.40
CA PRO A 47 22.20 10.40 -9.47
C PRO A 47 20.67 10.51 -9.58
N LEU A 48 20.17 10.78 -10.79
CA LEU A 48 18.74 10.98 -11.02
C LEU A 48 17.92 9.75 -10.59
N GLY A 49 18.41 8.54 -10.84
CA GLY A 49 17.77 7.31 -10.40
C GLY A 49 17.51 7.30 -8.90
N ASP A 50 18.54 7.59 -8.10
CA ASP A 50 18.42 7.61 -6.65
C ASP A 50 17.42 8.68 -6.19
N VAL A 51 17.48 9.89 -6.75
CA VAL A 51 16.54 10.98 -6.43
C VAL A 51 15.09 10.58 -6.70
N LEU A 52 14.81 9.99 -7.87
CA LEU A 52 13.47 9.53 -8.24
C LEU A 52 12.98 8.41 -7.33
N PHE A 53 13.81 7.39 -7.06
CA PHE A 53 13.42 6.28 -6.20
C PHE A 53 13.25 6.71 -4.73
N HIS A 54 14.09 7.63 -4.23
CA HIS A 54 13.95 8.16 -2.87
C HIS A 54 12.69 9.01 -2.67
N ALA A 55 12.20 9.67 -3.72
CA ALA A 55 10.95 10.42 -3.68
C ALA A 55 9.70 9.52 -3.61
N LEU A 56 9.82 8.21 -3.88
CA LEU A 56 8.70 7.27 -3.89
C LEU A 56 8.49 6.57 -2.54
N PRO A 57 7.22 6.30 -2.16
CA PRO A 57 6.90 5.33 -1.12
C PRO A 57 7.55 3.97 -1.40
N ILE A 58 7.94 3.25 -0.34
CA ILE A 58 8.67 1.97 -0.44
C ILE A 58 7.94 0.96 -1.33
N LEU A 59 6.61 0.88 -1.24
CA LEU A 59 5.82 -0.07 -2.04
C LEU A 59 5.90 0.23 -3.54
N LEU A 60 5.90 1.50 -3.95
CA LEU A 60 6.03 1.87 -5.37
C LEU A 60 7.44 1.60 -5.89
N ARG A 61 8.47 1.78 -5.07
CA ARG A 61 9.84 1.36 -5.42
C ARG A 61 9.97 -0.14 -5.67
N GLN A 62 9.11 -0.94 -5.01
CA GLN A 62 9.04 -2.40 -5.19
C GLN A 62 8.13 -2.81 -6.36
N GLY A 63 7.65 -1.87 -7.17
CA GLY A 63 6.75 -2.12 -8.30
C GLY A 63 5.33 -2.51 -7.89
N LYS A 64 4.91 -2.21 -6.65
CA LYS A 64 3.50 -2.38 -6.28
C LYS A 64 2.64 -1.31 -6.95
N PRO A 65 1.38 -1.61 -7.30
CA PRO A 65 0.51 -0.65 -7.98
C PRO A 65 0.36 0.66 -7.21
N ALA A 66 0.37 1.78 -7.92
CA ALA A 66 0.02 3.11 -7.41
C ALA A 66 -1.49 3.27 -7.22
N SER A 67 -2.13 2.30 -6.58
CA SER A 67 -3.55 2.29 -6.28
C SER A 67 -3.80 2.05 -4.79
N ASN A 68 -4.98 2.44 -4.32
CA ASN A 68 -5.38 2.18 -2.95
C ASN A 68 -5.47 0.67 -2.72
N ALA A 69 -4.63 0.16 -1.82
CA ALA A 69 -4.77 -1.22 -1.36
C ALA A 69 -6.12 -1.37 -0.64
N PRO A 70 -6.84 -2.48 -0.85
CA PRO A 70 -8.08 -2.74 -0.12
C PRO A 70 -7.77 -2.79 1.38
N LEU A 71 -8.46 -1.95 2.13
CA LEU A 71 -8.40 -1.99 3.59
C LEU A 71 -9.26 -3.16 4.09
N TRP A 72 -8.64 -4.08 4.81
CA TRP A 72 -9.34 -5.20 5.42
C TRP A 72 -9.92 -4.81 6.77
N TYR A 73 -11.16 -5.22 7.03
CA TYR A 73 -11.80 -5.05 8.33
C TYR A 73 -12.53 -6.32 8.75
N TRP A 74 -12.72 -6.44 10.06
CA TRP A 74 -13.53 -7.42 10.73
C TRP A 74 -14.88 -6.81 11.07
N PHE A 75 -15.95 -7.61 11.01
CA PHE A 75 -17.29 -7.22 11.43
C PHE A 75 -18.01 -8.42 12.05
N ALA A 76 -18.98 -8.17 12.93
CA ALA A 76 -19.83 -9.24 13.46
C ALA A 76 -20.81 -9.70 12.38
N THR A 77 -20.91 -11.01 12.16
CA THR A 77 -21.97 -11.62 11.35
C THR A 77 -23.32 -11.57 12.11
N GLU A 78 -24.42 -11.86 11.43
CA GLU A 78 -25.75 -11.95 12.07
C GLU A 78 -25.75 -12.96 13.23
N GLU A 79 -25.10 -14.10 13.06
CA GLU A 79 -24.89 -15.10 14.12
C GLU A 79 -24.05 -14.51 15.26
N GLY A 80 -22.97 -13.80 14.96
CA GLY A 80 -22.13 -13.13 15.95
C GLY A 80 -22.87 -12.03 16.73
N LEU A 81 -23.91 -11.42 16.15
CA LEU A 81 -24.80 -10.48 16.83
C LEU A 81 -25.81 -11.21 17.74
N ALA A 82 -26.31 -12.37 17.32
CA ALA A 82 -27.33 -13.14 18.03
C ALA A 82 -26.80 -14.04 19.17
N VAL A 83 -25.54 -14.49 19.10
CA VAL A 83 -24.92 -15.35 20.11
C VAL A 83 -24.91 -14.69 21.49
N ASP A 84 -25.26 -15.40 22.56
CA ASP A 84 -25.04 -14.88 23.90
C ASP A 84 -23.54 -14.77 24.18
N ILE A 85 -23.05 -13.57 24.49
CA ILE A 85 -21.64 -13.31 24.76
C ILE A 85 -21.12 -14.13 25.95
N ASN A 86 -22.01 -14.44 26.90
CA ASN A 86 -21.68 -15.25 28.08
C ASN A 86 -21.56 -16.75 27.74
N SER A 87 -22.07 -17.19 26.58
CA SER A 87 -21.96 -18.57 26.11
C SER A 87 -20.55 -18.90 25.57
N LEU A 88 -19.74 -17.88 25.26
CA LEU A 88 -18.32 -18.00 24.91
C LEU A 88 -17.48 -18.33 26.16
N LYS A 89 -17.76 -19.47 26.78
CA LYS A 89 -17.15 -19.90 28.04
C LYS A 89 -15.66 -20.21 27.82
N ARG A 90 -14.82 -19.34 28.39
CA ARG A 90 -13.35 -19.45 28.64
C ARG A 90 -12.42 -18.57 27.79
N SER A 91 -12.91 -17.54 27.11
CA SER A 91 -12.02 -16.53 26.53
C SER A 91 -12.56 -15.12 26.73
N ALA A 92 -12.11 -14.48 27.82
CA ALA A 92 -12.40 -13.06 28.06
C ALA A 92 -12.01 -12.18 26.86
N LYS A 93 -10.93 -12.55 26.15
CA LYS A 93 -10.49 -11.87 24.92
C LYS A 93 -11.45 -12.07 23.74
N GLN A 94 -12.04 -13.25 23.57
CA GLN A 94 -13.07 -13.48 22.53
C GLN A 94 -14.34 -12.68 22.84
N GLN A 95 -14.74 -12.60 24.12
CA GLN A 95 -15.87 -11.78 24.53
C GLN A 95 -15.60 -10.30 24.26
N GLN A 96 -14.43 -9.78 24.63
CA GLN A 96 -14.03 -8.39 24.32
C GLN A 96 -13.99 -8.13 22.82
N ALA A 97 -13.40 -9.05 22.04
CA ALA A 97 -13.34 -8.95 20.59
C ALA A 97 -14.75 -8.92 19.97
N LEU A 98 -15.65 -9.82 20.37
CA LEU A 98 -17.02 -9.83 19.88
C LEU A 98 -17.78 -8.57 20.31
N ALA A 99 -17.63 -8.12 21.56
CA ALA A 99 -18.24 -6.88 22.04
C ALA A 99 -17.80 -5.67 21.21
N ALA A 100 -16.52 -5.58 20.86
CA ALA A 100 -16.00 -4.53 19.98
C ALA A 100 -16.56 -4.65 18.56
N LEU A 101 -16.62 -5.85 17.98
CA LEU A 101 -17.21 -6.09 16.65
C LEU A 101 -18.70 -5.75 16.56
N ARG A 102 -19.44 -5.79 17.68
CA ARG A 102 -20.85 -5.37 17.75
C ARG A 102 -21.03 -3.86 17.73
N GLN A 103 -20.02 -3.09 18.13
CA GLN A 103 -20.06 -1.63 18.10
C GLN A 103 -19.75 -1.08 16.70
N GLY A 104 -19.06 -1.86 15.87
CA GLY A 104 -18.78 -1.50 14.48
C GLY A 104 -17.70 -2.37 13.85
N LYS A 105 -17.38 -2.07 12.59
CA LYS A 105 -16.26 -2.72 11.91
C LYS A 105 -14.92 -2.30 12.53
N ILE A 106 -14.00 -3.25 12.65
CA ILE A 106 -12.65 -3.03 13.18
C ILE A 106 -11.67 -3.24 12.04
N TRP A 107 -10.91 -2.21 11.67
CA TRP A 107 -9.92 -2.34 10.62
C TRP A 107 -8.73 -3.18 11.10
N ARG A 108 -8.13 -3.96 10.20
CA ARG A 108 -7.02 -4.86 10.56
C ARG A 108 -5.83 -4.12 11.19
N TYR A 109 -5.57 -2.88 10.77
CA TYR A 109 -4.50 -2.05 11.37
C TYR A 109 -4.82 -1.59 12.80
N GLN A 110 -6.10 -1.44 13.16
CA GLN A 110 -6.53 -1.03 14.50
C GLN A 110 -6.42 -2.16 15.52
N VAL A 111 -6.39 -3.43 15.09
CA VAL A 111 -6.34 -4.58 16.00
C VAL A 111 -5.10 -4.52 16.91
N ALA A 112 -4.00 -3.92 16.45
CA ALA A 112 -2.79 -3.75 17.26
C ALA A 112 -2.96 -2.74 18.42
N GLU A 113 -3.96 -1.86 18.35
CA GLU A 113 -4.26 -0.84 19.37
C GLU A 113 -5.32 -1.31 20.37
N LEU A 114 -5.91 -2.49 20.16
CA LEU A 114 -6.96 -3.07 21.00
C LEU A 114 -6.39 -4.13 21.95
N ASP A 115 -7.13 -4.44 23.01
CA ASP A 115 -6.74 -5.42 24.04
C ASP A 115 -6.78 -6.89 23.57
N PHE A 116 -6.97 -7.14 22.27
CA PHE A 116 -7.04 -8.47 21.66
C PHE A 116 -6.31 -8.54 20.31
N THR A 117 -5.99 -9.76 19.88
CA THR A 117 -5.15 -10.01 18.69
C THR A 117 -5.95 -10.49 17.48
N ASP A 118 -5.36 -10.42 16.29
CA ASP A 118 -5.97 -10.94 15.05
C ASP A 118 -6.28 -12.45 15.16
N ALA A 119 -5.45 -13.21 15.88
CA ALA A 119 -5.71 -14.62 16.18
C ALA A 119 -7.02 -14.82 16.98
N THR A 120 -7.35 -13.89 17.88
CA THR A 120 -8.60 -13.94 18.65
C THR A 120 -9.81 -13.75 17.72
N LEU A 121 -9.72 -12.83 16.75
CA LEU A 121 -10.75 -12.62 15.74
C LEU A 121 -10.89 -13.83 14.79
N GLN A 122 -9.78 -14.49 14.46
CA GLN A 122 -9.80 -15.71 13.64
C GLN A 122 -10.54 -16.86 14.34
N THR A 123 -10.45 -16.99 15.67
CA THR A 123 -11.20 -18.02 16.41
C THR A 123 -12.71 -17.79 16.47
N LEU A 124 -13.18 -16.59 16.09
CA LEU A 124 -14.60 -16.26 15.99
C LEU A 124 -15.16 -16.47 14.57
N ARG A 125 -14.32 -16.92 13.62
CA ARG A 125 -14.82 -17.34 12.30
C ARG A 125 -15.53 -18.70 12.43
N PRO A 126 -16.68 -18.88 11.75
CA PRO A 126 -17.36 -20.16 11.69
C PRO A 126 -16.51 -21.24 11.00
#